data_AF-A0A6G3R7M0-F1
#
_entry.id   AF-A0A6G3R7M0-F1
#
_cell.length_a   1.000
_cell.length_b   1.000
_cell.length_c   1.000
_cell.angle_alpha   90.00
_cell.angle_beta   90.00
_cell.angle_gamma   90.00
#
_symmetry.space_group_name_H-M   'P 1'
#
loop_
_entity.id
_entity.type
_entity.pdbx_description
1 polymer ?
#
loop_
_entity_poly.entity_id
_entity_poly.type
_entity_poly.pdbx_seq_one_letter_code
_entity_poly.pdbx_strand_id
1 'polypeptide(L)'
;MVDDAGTGDPPDGLTAAEIGMWQAFRNGSVYDLRSGDPAVDDPHGGHPWGPERSVRARIVCWLLLDGPPALAGRVSSLKLAGVQITDPLDLAGGAVVPYTEMKHCRFEKEVLLPEARFATLRLVDCSIPRVEAARLHTEGDLHLPRCRIHNGIRLTDAHIGTDLLLNQAVVYRDRRSHSITGDGLTVGQDLQAEMMESHGELSLRGAKIGVSLSLRGSRLVNQYGRHALNAPQMTVERTLYLTPAAVGNPPQTSGTTPARGTRVQRFECDGGIRLDDGRFGDAIDFAHARLTLQNDQEISLRRVQTPELRFLGEAPRRGRVVLSGARVVNLIDRASSWPGPGGLQMGGFTYENLVPQGSFPLSRRLDWVMAATAEYNPEPYEKLATVLRNGGEDADAREVLLAKQRRRRETLPLAAKLWGYAQDWTVAYGYRPGRAAVWMAVLWAVSAVAFSRAEHPAIKPGEHPNWNPALFALDLLLPVINLGQDTYWQLNGGWQWFSTALILLGWVLATTVAAGATRLLRRN
;
A
#
# COMPACT_ATOMS: atom_id res chain seq x y z
N MET A 1 48.57 -18.97 -50.28
CA MET A 1 47.12 -18.71 -50.15
C MET A 1 46.97 -18.05 -48.80
N VAL A 2 46.95 -16.72 -48.79
CA VAL A 2 46.78 -15.92 -47.57
C VAL A 2 45.28 -15.83 -47.35
N ASP A 3 44.79 -16.35 -46.23
CA ASP A 3 43.39 -16.24 -45.84
C ASP A 3 43.01 -14.75 -45.76
N ASP A 4 42.00 -14.37 -46.54
CA ASP A 4 41.43 -13.02 -46.66
C ASP A 4 40.50 -12.70 -45.47
N ALA A 5 40.93 -13.08 -44.28
CA ALA A 5 40.23 -12.84 -43.03
C ALA A 5 40.77 -11.56 -42.38
N GLY A 6 40.22 -10.38 -42.70
CA GLY A 6 40.50 -9.22 -41.84
C GLY A 6 40.33 -7.78 -42.33
N THR A 7 39.82 -7.49 -43.53
CA THR A 7 39.74 -6.07 -43.95
C THR A 7 38.65 -5.27 -43.21
N GLY A 8 37.62 -5.96 -42.71
CA GLY A 8 36.48 -5.32 -42.02
C GLY A 8 35.72 -4.34 -42.92
N ASP A 9 35.94 -4.42 -44.23
CA ASP A 9 35.27 -3.60 -45.23
C ASP A 9 33.77 -3.95 -45.29
N PRO A 10 32.92 -2.96 -45.60
CA PRO A 10 31.49 -3.19 -45.73
C PRO A 10 31.23 -4.16 -46.89
N PRO A 11 30.37 -5.17 -46.70
CA PRO A 11 29.97 -6.10 -47.76
C PRO A 11 29.21 -5.39 -48.89
N ASP A 12 29.23 -6.00 -50.07
CA ASP A 12 28.51 -5.49 -51.24
C ASP A 12 26.98 -5.47 -51.01
N GLY A 13 26.30 -4.47 -51.59
CA GLY A 13 24.85 -4.34 -51.52
C GLY A 13 24.29 -3.69 -50.25
N LEU A 14 25.15 -3.08 -49.43
CA LEU A 14 24.75 -2.15 -48.37
C LEU A 14 24.35 -0.79 -48.96
N THR A 15 23.34 -0.17 -48.36
CA THR A 15 22.97 1.22 -48.64
C THR A 15 23.98 2.20 -48.06
N ALA A 16 23.94 3.47 -48.48
CA ALA A 16 24.81 4.50 -47.92
C ALA A 16 24.65 4.65 -46.40
N ALA A 17 23.42 4.54 -45.89
CA ALA A 17 23.13 4.57 -44.45
C ALA A 17 23.75 3.37 -43.71
N GLU A 18 23.66 2.18 -44.28
CA GLU A 18 24.24 0.97 -43.70
C GLU A 18 25.77 0.97 -43.74
N ILE A 19 26.37 1.49 -44.81
CA ILE A 19 27.83 1.67 -44.91
C ILE A 19 28.31 2.64 -43.83
N GLY A 20 27.62 3.77 -43.64
CA GLY A 20 27.95 4.72 -42.58
C GLY A 20 27.82 4.11 -41.18
N MET A 21 26.76 3.34 -40.95
CA MET A 21 26.56 2.57 -39.71
C MET A 21 27.69 1.57 -39.46
N TRP A 22 28.12 0.83 -40.48
CA TRP A 22 29.22 -0.14 -40.41
C TRP A 22 30.53 0.52 -39.98
N GLN A 23 30.87 1.66 -40.60
CA GLN A 23 32.09 2.41 -40.25
C GLN A 23 32.01 3.00 -38.84
N ALA A 24 30.86 3.55 -38.45
CA ALA A 24 30.64 4.08 -37.11
C ALA A 24 30.75 2.99 -36.04
N PHE A 25 30.25 1.78 -36.32
CA PHE A 25 30.36 0.62 -35.44
C PHE A 25 31.82 0.28 -35.15
N ARG A 26 32.67 0.17 -36.19
CA ARG A 26 34.10 -0.12 -36.03
C ARG A 26 34.87 0.96 -35.28
N ASN A 27 34.46 2.22 -35.44
CA ASN A 27 35.05 3.37 -34.75
C ASN A 27 34.52 3.54 -33.31
N GLY A 28 33.35 2.98 -33.01
CA GLY A 28 32.63 3.14 -31.74
C GLY A 28 32.01 4.52 -31.53
N SER A 29 31.82 5.29 -32.61
CA SER A 29 31.21 6.61 -32.61
C SER A 29 29.69 6.54 -32.76
N VAL A 30 28.98 7.60 -32.35
CA VAL A 30 27.54 7.74 -32.61
C VAL A 30 27.32 7.96 -34.10
N TYR A 31 26.44 7.17 -34.71
CA TYR A 31 25.93 7.38 -36.06
C TYR A 31 24.59 8.10 -35.99
N ASP A 32 24.60 9.39 -36.32
CA ASP A 32 23.45 10.28 -36.20
C ASP A 32 22.93 10.70 -37.58
N LEU A 33 21.67 10.35 -37.86
CA LEU A 33 21.00 10.68 -39.12
C LEU A 33 19.92 11.77 -38.95
N ARG A 34 19.85 12.39 -37.76
CA ARG A 34 18.93 13.50 -37.48
C ARG A 34 19.25 14.73 -38.31
N SER A 35 18.23 15.54 -38.58
CA SER A 35 18.31 16.76 -39.39
C SER A 35 18.59 17.98 -38.52
N GLY A 36 18.31 17.88 -37.22
CA GLY A 36 18.33 19.00 -36.29
C GLY A 36 16.97 19.67 -36.12
N ASP A 37 15.97 19.33 -36.96
CA ASP A 37 14.59 19.79 -36.80
C ASP A 37 13.80 18.79 -35.92
N PRO A 38 13.35 19.20 -34.72
CA PRO A 38 12.61 18.32 -33.82
C PRO A 38 11.31 17.76 -34.41
N ALA A 39 10.64 18.48 -35.31
CA ALA A 39 9.38 18.01 -35.90
C ALA A 39 9.60 16.91 -36.94
N VAL A 40 10.72 16.97 -37.67
CA VAL A 40 11.11 15.95 -38.67
C VAL A 40 11.77 14.75 -37.99
N ASP A 41 12.54 15.00 -36.94
CA ASP A 41 13.30 13.97 -36.20
C ASP A 41 12.47 13.27 -35.11
N ASP A 42 11.20 13.63 -34.92
CA ASP A 42 10.31 12.97 -33.96
C ASP A 42 10.03 11.50 -34.36
N PRO A 43 10.55 10.50 -33.61
CA PRO A 43 10.33 9.10 -33.90
C PRO A 43 8.87 8.69 -33.73
N HIS A 44 8.09 9.44 -32.95
CA HIS A 44 6.67 9.20 -32.68
C HIS A 44 5.74 9.98 -33.60
N GLY A 45 6.30 10.89 -34.40
CA GLY A 45 5.58 11.75 -35.33
C GLY A 45 5.16 11.04 -36.62
N GLY A 46 4.28 11.67 -37.39
CA GLY A 46 3.80 11.14 -38.66
C GLY A 46 4.73 11.39 -39.86
N HIS A 47 5.84 12.12 -39.69
CA HIS A 47 6.74 12.43 -40.79
C HIS A 47 7.41 11.13 -41.30
N PRO A 48 7.30 10.80 -42.59
CA PRO A 48 7.96 9.62 -43.15
C PRO A 48 9.48 9.85 -43.17
N TRP A 49 10.27 8.82 -42.82
CA TRP A 49 11.72 8.84 -43.00
C TRP A 49 12.08 8.01 -44.23
N GLY A 50 12.95 8.54 -45.09
CA GLY A 50 13.31 7.93 -46.36
C GLY A 50 14.43 6.88 -46.24
N PRO A 51 14.88 6.33 -47.38
CA PRO A 51 15.96 5.35 -47.42
C PRO A 51 17.29 5.88 -46.86
N GLU A 52 17.52 7.19 -46.89
CA GLU A 52 18.69 7.85 -46.32
C GLU A 52 18.79 7.74 -44.80
N ARG A 53 17.69 7.40 -44.11
CA ARG A 53 17.64 7.15 -42.66
C ARG A 53 17.35 5.70 -42.31
N SER A 54 17.18 4.84 -43.32
CA SER A 54 16.69 3.49 -43.13
C SER A 54 17.84 2.48 -43.20
N VAL A 55 17.91 1.60 -42.22
CA VAL A 55 18.82 0.45 -42.20
C VAL A 55 18.00 -0.83 -42.05
N ARG A 56 18.44 -1.92 -42.67
CA ARG A 56 17.79 -3.23 -42.52
C ARG A 56 18.17 -3.83 -41.18
N ALA A 57 17.18 -4.37 -40.45
CA ALA A 57 17.39 -5.01 -39.16
C ALA A 57 18.40 -6.16 -39.25
N ARG A 58 18.42 -6.91 -40.37
CA ARG A 58 19.41 -7.97 -40.60
C ARG A 58 20.86 -7.48 -40.52
N ILE A 59 21.14 -6.25 -40.95
CA ILE A 59 22.49 -5.67 -40.91
C ILE A 59 22.82 -5.21 -39.48
N VAL A 60 21.82 -4.70 -38.76
CA VAL A 60 21.95 -4.42 -37.33
C VAL A 60 22.27 -5.70 -36.56
N CYS A 61 21.52 -6.79 -36.81
CA CYS A 61 21.77 -8.09 -36.20
C CYS A 61 23.17 -8.61 -36.52
N TRP A 62 23.62 -8.46 -37.77
CA TRP A 62 24.97 -8.86 -38.17
C TRP A 62 26.03 -8.12 -37.36
N LEU A 63 25.95 -6.79 -37.27
CA LEU A 63 26.91 -6.01 -36.47
C LEU A 63 26.93 -6.42 -34.98
N LEU A 64 25.77 -6.81 -34.43
CA LEU A 64 25.66 -7.16 -33.01
C LEU A 64 26.08 -8.61 -32.69
N LEU A 65 25.91 -9.54 -33.63
CA LEU A 65 26.18 -10.97 -33.41
C LEU A 65 27.52 -11.44 -33.99
N ASP A 66 27.94 -10.88 -35.13
CA ASP A 66 29.16 -11.26 -35.85
C ASP A 66 29.76 -10.05 -36.59
N GLY A 67 29.88 -8.94 -35.86
CA GLY A 67 30.34 -7.67 -36.42
C GLY A 67 31.85 -7.65 -36.75
N PRO A 68 32.27 -6.74 -37.63
CA PRO A 68 33.69 -6.57 -37.98
C PRO A 68 34.53 -6.12 -36.76
N PRO A 69 35.84 -6.39 -36.75
CA PRO A 69 36.72 -5.92 -35.68
C PRO A 69 36.76 -4.38 -35.64
N ALA A 70 36.93 -3.87 -34.42
CA ALA A 70 37.14 -2.45 -34.18
C ALA A 70 38.40 -1.93 -34.89
N LEU A 71 38.43 -0.64 -35.19
CA LEU A 71 39.67 0.02 -35.64
C LEU A 71 40.74 -0.02 -34.55
N ALA A 72 42.01 0.03 -34.94
CA ALA A 72 43.11 0.03 -33.97
C ALA A 72 42.94 1.15 -32.92
N GLY A 73 43.02 0.78 -31.64
CA GLY A 73 42.80 1.71 -30.52
C GLY A 73 41.35 2.13 -30.27
N ARG A 74 40.37 1.49 -30.92
CA ARG A 74 38.94 1.72 -30.72
C ARG A 74 38.25 0.47 -30.15
N VAL A 75 37.02 0.66 -29.67
CA VAL A 75 36.12 -0.41 -29.22
C VAL A 75 34.89 -0.38 -30.10
N SER A 76 34.49 -1.53 -30.64
CA SER A 76 33.28 -1.63 -31.45
C SER A 76 32.04 -1.39 -30.58
N SER A 77 31.14 -0.55 -31.06
CA SER A 77 29.86 -0.30 -30.38
C SER A 77 28.82 0.18 -31.38
N LEU A 78 27.56 -0.23 -31.18
CA LEU A 78 26.45 0.21 -31.99
C LEU A 78 25.75 1.37 -31.27
N LYS A 79 25.95 2.60 -31.78
CA LYS A 79 25.33 3.81 -31.24
C LYS A 79 24.59 4.53 -32.36
N LEU A 80 23.26 4.44 -32.37
CA LEU A 80 22.42 4.99 -33.43
C LEU A 80 21.58 6.17 -32.92
N ALA A 81 21.40 7.20 -33.75
CA ALA A 81 20.49 8.31 -33.48
C ALA A 81 19.66 8.68 -34.72
N GLY A 82 18.33 8.76 -34.58
CA GLY A 82 17.45 9.16 -35.68
C GLY A 82 17.34 8.14 -36.82
N VAL A 83 17.54 6.86 -36.54
CA VAL A 83 17.58 5.79 -37.55
C VAL A 83 16.24 5.05 -37.61
N GLN A 84 15.76 4.76 -38.82
CA GLN A 84 14.66 3.82 -39.06
C GLN A 84 15.21 2.41 -39.24
N ILE A 85 14.78 1.49 -38.40
CA ILE A 85 15.11 0.07 -38.52
C ILE A 85 13.95 -0.62 -39.22
N THR A 86 14.22 -1.08 -40.44
CA THR A 86 13.29 -1.84 -41.29
C THR A 86 13.41 -3.33 -40.98
N ASP A 87 12.34 -4.10 -41.20
CA ASP A 87 12.23 -5.53 -40.83
C ASP A 87 12.27 -5.80 -39.30
N PRO A 88 11.91 -7.03 -38.84
CA PRO A 88 12.04 -7.40 -37.43
C PRO A 88 13.50 -7.45 -36.97
N LEU A 89 13.80 -6.82 -35.82
CA LEU A 89 15.13 -6.93 -35.19
C LEU A 89 15.18 -8.19 -34.34
N ASP A 90 15.72 -9.27 -34.92
CA ASP A 90 15.79 -10.58 -34.27
C ASP A 90 17.20 -10.90 -33.76
N LEU A 91 17.33 -10.89 -32.44
CA LEU A 91 18.55 -11.25 -31.69
C LEU A 91 18.27 -12.43 -30.75
N ALA A 92 17.22 -13.22 -31.01
CA ALA A 92 16.82 -14.34 -30.17
C ALA A 92 17.98 -15.33 -29.95
N GLY A 93 18.21 -15.72 -28.69
CA GLY A 93 19.28 -16.65 -28.29
C GLY A 93 20.72 -16.13 -28.50
N GLY A 94 20.89 -14.93 -29.05
CA GLY A 94 22.19 -14.35 -29.34
C GLY A 94 22.90 -13.78 -28.11
N ALA A 95 24.23 -13.72 -28.16
CA ALA A 95 25.05 -13.03 -27.17
C ALA A 95 25.63 -11.74 -27.79
N VAL A 96 25.12 -10.59 -27.36
CA VAL A 96 25.53 -9.27 -27.84
C VAL A 96 26.56 -8.69 -26.88
N VAL A 97 27.82 -8.77 -27.31
CA VAL A 97 28.98 -8.22 -26.59
C VAL A 97 29.14 -6.71 -26.82
N PRO A 98 28.97 -6.17 -28.05
CA PRO A 98 29.14 -4.74 -28.28
C PRO A 98 28.12 -3.90 -27.49
N TYR A 99 28.58 -2.74 -27.00
CA TYR A 99 27.69 -1.77 -26.38
C TYR A 99 26.62 -1.31 -27.37
N THR A 100 25.35 -1.39 -26.97
CA THR A 100 24.20 -1.09 -27.84
C THR A 100 23.38 0.07 -27.29
N GLU A 101 23.33 1.16 -28.04
CA GLU A 101 22.52 2.33 -27.75
C GLU A 101 21.79 2.82 -29.00
N MET A 102 20.48 3.03 -28.89
CA MET A 102 19.66 3.60 -29.94
C MET A 102 18.83 4.74 -29.34
N LYS A 103 18.96 5.94 -29.92
CA LYS A 103 18.29 7.15 -29.47
C LYS A 103 17.38 7.69 -30.56
N HIS A 104 16.16 8.07 -30.24
CA HIS A 104 15.23 8.65 -31.23
C HIS A 104 15.10 7.77 -32.48
N CYS A 105 15.10 6.44 -32.33
CA CYS A 105 15.00 5.51 -33.45
C CYS A 105 13.55 5.05 -33.64
N ARG A 106 13.19 4.69 -34.88
CA ARG A 106 11.87 4.17 -35.23
C ARG A 106 12.01 2.75 -35.76
N PHE A 107 11.28 1.82 -35.15
CA PHE A 107 11.24 0.43 -35.59
C PHE A 107 9.98 0.19 -36.41
N GLU A 108 10.14 -0.37 -37.61
CA GLU A 108 8.98 -0.71 -38.45
C GLU A 108 8.25 -1.95 -37.92
N LYS A 109 9.00 -2.91 -37.36
CA LYS A 109 8.51 -4.20 -36.85
C LYS A 109 8.99 -4.45 -35.42
N GLU A 110 8.68 -5.63 -34.90
CA GLU A 110 8.95 -6.02 -33.51
C GLU A 110 10.46 -6.17 -33.24
N VAL A 111 10.85 -5.95 -31.97
CA VAL A 111 12.18 -6.23 -31.44
C VAL A 111 12.12 -7.54 -30.67
N LEU A 112 12.81 -8.56 -31.18
CA LEU A 112 12.81 -9.93 -30.67
C LEU A 112 14.14 -10.22 -29.98
N LEU A 113 14.12 -10.31 -28.66
CA LEU A 113 15.24 -10.58 -27.76
C LEU A 113 15.01 -11.81 -26.84
N PRO A 114 14.17 -12.81 -27.16
CA PRO A 114 13.98 -13.91 -26.23
C PRO A 114 15.30 -14.69 -26.06
N GLU A 115 15.65 -15.00 -24.81
CA GLU A 115 16.90 -15.69 -24.45
C GLU A 115 18.20 -14.98 -24.88
N ALA A 116 18.12 -13.72 -25.32
CA ALA A 116 19.30 -12.95 -25.68
C ALA A 116 20.12 -12.57 -24.43
N ARG A 117 21.43 -12.36 -24.61
CA ARG A 117 22.34 -11.86 -23.57
C ARG A 117 22.94 -10.54 -24.01
N PHE A 118 22.94 -9.54 -23.12
CA PHE A 118 23.54 -8.23 -23.36
C PHE A 118 24.42 -7.81 -22.20
N ALA A 119 25.49 -7.06 -22.46
CA ALA A 119 26.14 -6.28 -21.40
C ALA A 119 25.21 -5.17 -20.90
N THR A 120 24.68 -4.33 -21.79
CA THR A 120 23.68 -3.29 -21.48
C THR A 120 22.91 -2.98 -22.77
N LEU A 121 21.59 -2.82 -22.67
CA LEU A 121 20.76 -2.43 -23.81
C LEU A 121 20.07 -1.11 -23.53
N ARG A 122 20.31 -0.11 -24.38
CA ARG A 122 19.71 1.22 -24.23
C ARG A 122 18.91 1.62 -25.46
N LEU A 123 17.59 1.68 -25.30
CA LEU A 123 16.68 2.30 -26.26
C LEU A 123 16.10 3.54 -25.58
N VAL A 124 16.37 4.72 -26.11
CA VAL A 124 15.99 5.98 -25.48
C VAL A 124 15.13 6.77 -26.44
N ASP A 125 13.91 7.08 -26.02
CA ASP A 125 12.95 7.85 -26.81
C ASP A 125 12.69 7.22 -28.20
N CYS A 126 12.55 5.89 -28.25
CA CYS A 126 12.29 5.16 -29.49
C CYS A 126 10.81 4.85 -29.67
N SER A 127 10.35 4.79 -30.93
CA SER A 127 9.03 4.25 -31.29
C SER A 127 9.18 2.78 -31.67
N ILE A 128 8.56 1.88 -30.89
CA ILE A 128 8.73 0.44 -31.01
C ILE A 128 7.37 -0.25 -31.11
N PRO A 129 7.09 -1.04 -32.16
CA PRO A 129 5.83 -1.77 -32.26
C PRO A 129 5.61 -2.75 -31.11
N ARG A 130 6.63 -3.53 -30.75
CA ARG A 130 6.59 -4.52 -29.66
C ARG A 130 7.99 -4.87 -29.20
N VAL A 131 8.17 -5.15 -27.91
CA VAL A 131 9.40 -5.69 -27.35
C VAL A 131 9.12 -7.07 -26.76
N GLU A 132 9.70 -8.11 -27.36
CA GLU A 132 9.67 -9.49 -26.86
C GLU A 132 11.03 -9.84 -26.27
N ALA A 133 11.14 -9.86 -24.95
CA ALA A 133 12.39 -10.06 -24.21
C ALA A 133 12.21 -11.11 -23.10
N ALA A 134 11.42 -12.16 -23.37
CA ALA A 134 11.28 -13.28 -22.46
C ALA A 134 12.63 -13.96 -22.23
N ARG A 135 13.00 -14.21 -20.96
CA ARG A 135 14.31 -14.77 -20.56
C ARG A 135 15.52 -13.97 -21.05
N LEU A 136 15.35 -12.68 -21.36
CA LEU A 136 16.47 -11.77 -21.62
C LEU A 136 17.39 -11.72 -20.40
N HIS A 137 18.70 -11.76 -20.62
CA HIS A 137 19.69 -11.53 -19.59
C HIS A 137 20.53 -10.29 -19.91
N THR A 138 20.61 -9.36 -18.97
CA THR A 138 21.54 -8.23 -19.05
C THR A 138 22.51 -8.27 -17.86
N GLU A 139 23.81 -8.07 -18.11
CA GLU A 139 24.80 -7.93 -17.02
C GLU A 139 24.65 -6.59 -16.29
N GLY A 140 24.37 -5.53 -17.07
CA GLY A 140 24.04 -4.19 -16.61
C GLY A 140 22.58 -3.85 -16.85
N ASP A 141 22.33 -2.62 -17.27
CA ASP A 141 20.99 -2.04 -17.29
C ASP A 141 20.18 -2.41 -18.55
N LEU A 142 18.86 -2.36 -18.41
CA LEU A 142 17.92 -2.27 -19.53
C LEU A 142 17.21 -0.91 -19.50
N HIS A 143 17.55 -0.06 -20.46
CA HIS A 143 16.98 1.28 -20.58
C HIS A 143 15.95 1.33 -21.70
N LEU A 144 14.72 1.70 -21.35
CA LEU A 144 13.62 2.01 -22.26
C LEU A 144 12.96 3.38 -21.95
N PRO A 145 13.68 4.42 -21.45
CA PRO A 145 13.03 5.66 -21.05
C PRO A 145 12.47 6.42 -22.25
N ARG A 146 11.33 7.08 -22.05
CA ARG A 146 10.60 7.85 -23.08
C ARG A 146 10.19 7.06 -24.32
N CYS A 147 10.40 5.74 -24.33
CA CYS A 147 9.99 4.93 -25.47
C CYS A 147 8.47 4.83 -25.54
N ARG A 148 7.93 4.77 -26.76
CA ARG A 148 6.52 4.48 -27.02
C ARG A 148 6.40 3.07 -27.59
N ILE A 149 5.78 2.17 -26.82
CA ILE A 149 5.63 0.77 -27.18
C ILE A 149 4.16 0.48 -27.48
N HIS A 150 3.84 0.08 -28.71
CA HIS A 150 2.46 0.01 -29.19
C HIS A 150 1.71 -1.29 -28.85
N ASN A 151 2.42 -2.42 -28.75
CA ASN A 151 1.81 -3.75 -28.55
C ASN A 151 2.45 -4.49 -27.36
N GLY A 152 2.74 -3.73 -26.30
CA GLY A 152 3.25 -4.22 -25.03
C GLY A 152 4.72 -4.66 -25.02
N ILE A 153 5.21 -4.88 -23.80
CA ILE A 153 6.56 -5.38 -23.50
C ILE A 153 6.42 -6.73 -22.79
N ARG A 154 7.19 -7.72 -23.21
CA ARG A 154 7.28 -9.00 -22.51
C ARG A 154 8.69 -9.20 -21.95
N LEU A 155 8.78 -9.35 -20.63
CA LEU A 155 10.00 -9.56 -19.84
C LEU A 155 9.84 -10.78 -18.92
N THR A 156 9.03 -11.76 -19.35
CA THR A 156 8.78 -12.98 -18.57
C THR A 156 10.09 -13.71 -18.28
N ASP A 157 10.38 -13.99 -17.02
CA ASP A 157 11.61 -14.66 -16.55
C ASP A 157 12.92 -13.96 -16.98
N ALA A 158 12.87 -12.66 -17.32
CA ALA A 158 14.06 -11.89 -17.64
C ALA A 158 14.90 -11.60 -16.38
N HIS A 159 16.21 -11.45 -16.57
CA HIS A 159 17.18 -11.18 -15.52
C HIS A 159 17.96 -9.92 -15.89
N ILE A 160 17.71 -8.83 -15.18
CA ILE A 160 18.39 -7.54 -15.35
C ILE A 160 19.43 -7.39 -14.24
N GLY A 161 20.70 -7.32 -14.60
CA GLY A 161 21.80 -7.36 -13.63
C GLY A 161 21.88 -6.14 -12.71
N THR A 162 21.54 -4.96 -13.23
CA THR A 162 21.47 -3.71 -12.46
C THR A 162 20.05 -3.12 -12.52
N ASP A 163 19.83 -2.00 -13.22
CA ASP A 163 18.56 -1.28 -13.20
C ASP A 163 17.69 -1.55 -14.44
N LEU A 164 16.37 -1.60 -14.22
CA LEU A 164 15.37 -1.56 -15.29
C LEU A 164 14.74 -0.16 -15.32
N LEU A 165 15.01 0.61 -16.38
CA LEU A 165 14.57 1.99 -16.50
C LEU A 165 13.49 2.15 -17.58
N LEU A 166 12.27 2.44 -17.14
CA LEU A 166 11.06 2.69 -17.93
C LEU A 166 10.53 4.13 -17.74
N ASN A 167 11.36 5.02 -17.22
CA ASN A 167 10.97 6.40 -16.90
C ASN A 167 10.36 7.10 -18.12
N GLN A 168 9.17 7.68 -17.94
CA GLN A 168 8.40 8.39 -18.97
C GLN A 168 8.04 7.54 -20.21
N ALA A 169 8.18 6.22 -20.15
CA ALA A 169 7.75 5.36 -21.24
C ALA A 169 6.22 5.36 -21.37
N VAL A 170 5.71 5.20 -22.58
CA VAL A 170 4.27 5.01 -22.84
C VAL A 170 4.09 3.62 -23.44
N VAL A 171 3.42 2.74 -22.70
CA VAL A 171 3.23 1.34 -23.09
C VAL A 171 1.76 1.05 -23.28
N TYR A 172 1.39 0.73 -24.51
CA TYR A 172 0.04 0.33 -24.88
C TYR A 172 -0.15 -1.19 -24.78
N ARG A 173 -1.41 -1.59 -24.61
CA ARG A 173 -1.79 -2.99 -24.42
C ARG A 173 -1.54 -3.84 -25.65
N ASP A 174 -1.14 -5.08 -25.42
CA ASP A 174 -1.12 -6.14 -26.40
C ASP A 174 -2.54 -6.70 -26.67
N ARG A 175 -2.60 -7.75 -27.49
CA ARG A 175 -3.87 -8.45 -27.82
C ARG A 175 -4.54 -9.12 -26.61
N ARG A 176 -3.79 -9.38 -25.53
CA ARG A 176 -4.27 -9.98 -24.28
C ARG A 176 -4.58 -8.94 -23.20
N SER A 177 -4.57 -7.64 -23.56
CA SER A 177 -4.81 -6.51 -22.66
C SER A 177 -3.72 -6.29 -21.60
N HIS A 178 -2.50 -6.77 -21.84
CA HIS A 178 -1.33 -6.50 -20.99
C HIS A 178 -0.47 -5.40 -21.61
N SER A 179 -0.03 -4.44 -20.80
CA SER A 179 0.96 -3.45 -21.23
C SER A 179 2.38 -4.01 -21.07
N ILE A 180 2.71 -4.51 -19.88
CA ILE A 180 4.02 -5.07 -19.55
C ILE A 180 3.80 -6.38 -18.81
N THR A 181 4.42 -7.46 -19.30
CA THR A 181 4.41 -8.78 -18.65
C THR A 181 5.81 -9.11 -18.15
N GLY A 182 6.09 -8.81 -16.88
CA GLY A 182 7.35 -9.10 -16.18
C GLY A 182 7.17 -10.18 -15.11
N ASP A 183 6.39 -11.22 -15.40
CA ASP A 183 6.23 -12.35 -14.47
C ASP A 183 7.55 -13.11 -14.32
N GLY A 184 7.98 -13.39 -13.08
CA GLY A 184 9.27 -14.00 -12.80
C GLY A 184 10.48 -13.10 -13.05
N LEU A 185 10.28 -11.81 -13.38
CA LEU A 185 11.35 -10.85 -13.61
C LEU A 185 12.25 -10.70 -12.37
N THR A 186 13.57 -10.74 -12.56
CA THR A 186 14.55 -10.39 -11.53
C THR A 186 15.31 -9.15 -11.96
N VAL A 187 15.34 -8.13 -11.10
CA VAL A 187 16.12 -6.90 -11.27
C VAL A 187 17.12 -6.80 -10.12
N GLY A 188 18.40 -6.69 -10.43
CA GLY A 188 19.46 -6.71 -9.44
C GLY A 188 19.45 -5.48 -8.53
N GLN A 189 19.04 -4.32 -9.04
CA GLN A 189 18.95 -3.07 -8.30
C GLN A 189 17.53 -2.48 -8.37
N ASP A 190 17.35 -1.29 -8.97
CA ASP A 190 16.07 -0.57 -9.00
C ASP A 190 15.26 -0.86 -10.27
N LEU A 191 13.94 -0.98 -10.10
CA LEU A 191 12.99 -0.84 -11.20
C LEU A 191 12.42 0.57 -11.14
N GLN A 192 12.81 1.41 -12.09
CA GLN A 192 12.37 2.81 -12.17
C GLN A 192 11.40 2.99 -13.34
N ALA A 193 10.14 3.24 -13.03
CA ALA A 193 9.07 3.50 -13.98
C ALA A 193 8.35 4.82 -13.64
N GLU A 194 9.14 5.86 -13.36
CA GLU A 194 8.61 7.15 -12.95
C GLU A 194 7.98 7.90 -14.12
N MET A 195 6.81 8.48 -13.87
CA MET A 195 5.99 9.17 -14.88
C MET A 195 5.68 8.32 -16.11
N MET A 196 5.76 6.98 -15.99
CA MET A 196 5.37 6.05 -17.05
C MET A 196 3.86 6.07 -17.25
N GLU A 197 3.40 5.90 -18.49
CA GLU A 197 2.00 5.63 -18.81
C GLU A 197 1.85 4.18 -19.27
N SER A 198 0.97 3.43 -18.63
CA SER A 198 0.71 2.03 -18.95
C SER A 198 -0.77 1.83 -19.22
N HIS A 199 -1.12 1.50 -20.47
CA HIS A 199 -2.48 1.18 -20.87
C HIS A 199 -2.63 -0.34 -20.99
N GLY A 200 -3.37 -0.97 -20.08
CA GLY A 200 -3.45 -2.43 -19.92
C GLY A 200 -2.93 -2.87 -18.55
N GLU A 201 -2.98 -4.17 -18.30
CA GLU A 201 -2.45 -4.76 -17.06
C GLU A 201 -0.91 -4.77 -17.07
N LEU A 202 -0.30 -4.13 -16.07
CA LEU A 202 1.11 -4.29 -15.70
C LEU A 202 1.23 -5.50 -14.77
N SER A 203 1.79 -6.60 -15.27
CA SER A 203 1.96 -7.85 -14.54
C SER A 203 3.41 -8.02 -14.07
N LEU A 204 3.60 -8.20 -12.76
CA LEU A 204 4.89 -8.42 -12.09
C LEU A 204 4.78 -9.61 -11.11
N ARG A 205 4.11 -10.69 -11.54
CA ARG A 205 3.84 -11.85 -10.68
C ARG A 205 5.14 -12.53 -10.29
N GLY A 206 5.40 -12.67 -9.00
CA GLY A 206 6.63 -13.30 -8.50
C GLY A 206 7.92 -12.54 -8.85
N ALA A 207 7.82 -11.26 -9.25
CA ALA A 207 8.99 -10.47 -9.58
C ALA A 207 9.85 -10.17 -8.33
N LYS A 208 11.16 -10.09 -8.52
CA LYS A 208 12.14 -9.79 -7.48
C LYS A 208 12.91 -8.53 -7.84
N ILE A 209 12.81 -7.51 -7.01
CA ILE A 209 13.50 -6.23 -7.18
C ILE A 209 14.50 -6.07 -6.04
N GLY A 210 15.79 -6.02 -6.37
CA GLY A 210 16.89 -6.04 -5.41
C GLY A 210 17.06 -4.78 -4.58
N VAL A 211 16.45 -3.65 -4.99
CA VAL A 211 16.43 -2.41 -4.21
C VAL A 211 15.00 -1.86 -4.12
N SER A 212 14.57 -0.96 -5.01
CA SER A 212 13.25 -0.31 -4.94
C SER A 212 12.49 -0.40 -6.25
N LEU A 213 11.15 -0.38 -6.14
CA LEU A 213 10.25 -0.23 -7.29
C LEU A 213 9.63 1.16 -7.23
N SER A 214 9.99 2.03 -8.19
CA SER A 214 9.48 3.39 -8.27
C SER A 214 8.48 3.54 -9.40
N LEU A 215 7.23 3.88 -9.05
CA LEU A 215 6.13 4.20 -9.96
C LEU A 215 5.69 5.66 -9.78
N ARG A 216 6.60 6.53 -9.34
CA ARG A 216 6.27 7.90 -8.95
C ARG A 216 5.68 8.70 -10.11
N GLY A 217 4.55 9.34 -9.89
CA GLY A 217 3.85 10.12 -10.93
C GLY A 217 3.37 9.30 -12.12
N SER A 218 3.46 7.97 -12.08
CA SER A 218 3.02 7.12 -13.20
C SER A 218 1.50 7.04 -13.29
N ARG A 219 0.99 6.74 -14.48
CA ARG A 219 -0.42 6.53 -14.77
C ARG A 219 -0.64 5.10 -15.26
N LEU A 220 -1.34 4.29 -14.47
CA LEU A 220 -1.72 2.92 -14.84
C LEU A 220 -3.21 2.88 -15.18
N VAL A 221 -3.56 2.47 -16.40
CA VAL A 221 -4.94 2.49 -16.91
C VAL A 221 -5.35 1.12 -17.41
N ASN A 222 -6.25 0.45 -16.68
CA ASN A 222 -6.91 -0.76 -17.14
C ASN A 222 -8.38 -0.80 -16.71
N GLN A 223 -9.16 0.19 -17.17
CA GLN A 223 -10.54 0.40 -16.75
C GLN A 223 -11.50 -0.78 -17.04
N TYR A 224 -11.21 -1.58 -18.06
CA TYR A 224 -12.03 -2.73 -18.47
C TYR A 224 -11.49 -4.07 -17.95
N GLY A 225 -10.24 -4.10 -17.48
CA GLY A 225 -9.64 -5.28 -16.89
C GLY A 225 -9.86 -5.33 -15.38
N ARG A 226 -9.46 -6.44 -14.76
CA ARG A 226 -9.58 -6.61 -13.31
C ARG A 226 -8.53 -5.80 -12.54
N HIS A 227 -7.30 -5.75 -13.06
CA HIS A 227 -6.19 -5.06 -12.40
C HIS A 227 -5.43 -4.19 -13.39
N ALA A 228 -5.07 -2.98 -12.99
CA ALA A 228 -4.07 -2.18 -13.68
C ALA A 228 -2.65 -2.58 -13.24
N LEU A 229 -2.48 -2.99 -11.97
CA LEU A 229 -1.23 -3.56 -11.45
C LEU A 229 -1.49 -4.93 -10.81
N ASN A 230 -0.85 -5.96 -11.33
CA ASN A 230 -0.97 -7.34 -10.88
C ASN A 230 0.42 -7.89 -10.47
N ALA A 231 0.76 -7.78 -9.19
CA ALA A 231 2.06 -8.20 -8.65
C ALA A 231 1.94 -9.06 -7.36
N PRO A 232 1.17 -10.18 -7.39
CA PRO A 232 1.20 -11.14 -6.31
C PRO A 232 2.59 -11.77 -6.18
N GLN A 233 2.98 -12.09 -4.94
CA GLN A 233 4.26 -12.73 -4.58
C GLN A 233 5.50 -11.92 -4.99
N MET A 234 5.34 -10.62 -5.25
CA MET A 234 6.46 -9.74 -5.57
C MET A 234 7.29 -9.44 -4.32
N THR A 235 8.62 -9.49 -4.46
CA THR A 235 9.55 -9.09 -3.41
C THR A 235 10.29 -7.83 -3.83
N VAL A 236 10.29 -6.83 -2.96
CA VAL A 236 11.07 -5.60 -3.10
C VAL A 236 11.92 -5.47 -1.84
N GLU A 237 13.25 -5.46 -1.98
CA GLU A 237 14.15 -5.42 -0.82
C GLU A 237 14.00 -4.14 0.01
N ARG A 238 13.55 -3.04 -0.60
CA ARG A 238 13.29 -1.77 0.08
C ARG A 238 11.85 -1.32 -0.08
N THR A 239 11.61 -0.29 -0.88
CA THR A 239 10.34 0.44 -0.90
C THR A 239 9.65 0.32 -2.25
N LEU A 240 8.33 0.14 -2.21
CA LEU A 240 7.44 0.37 -3.35
C LEU A 240 6.88 1.79 -3.27
N TYR A 241 7.25 2.64 -4.24
CA TYR A 241 6.78 4.03 -4.32
C TYR A 241 5.62 4.18 -5.31
N LEU A 242 4.43 4.48 -4.80
CA LEU A 242 3.22 4.84 -5.56
C LEU A 242 2.83 6.29 -5.22
N THR A 243 3.80 7.19 -5.29
CA THR A 243 3.70 8.59 -4.83
C THR A 243 3.79 9.58 -5.99
N PRO A 244 3.59 10.89 -5.78
CA PRO A 244 3.77 11.87 -6.85
C PRO A 244 5.25 12.05 -7.23
N ALA A 245 5.48 12.48 -8.46
CA ALA A 245 6.77 12.96 -8.94
C ALA A 245 6.71 14.47 -9.19
N ALA A 246 7.78 15.18 -8.86
CA ALA A 246 7.92 16.58 -9.22
C ALA A 246 8.27 16.70 -10.71
N VAL A 247 7.45 17.42 -11.45
CA VAL A 247 7.66 17.75 -12.86
C VAL A 247 8.60 18.96 -12.91
N GLY A 248 9.88 18.68 -13.12
CA GLY A 248 10.94 19.65 -13.34
C GLY A 248 11.80 19.26 -14.55
N ASN A 249 12.71 20.14 -14.96
CA ASN A 249 13.75 19.81 -15.93
C ASN A 249 15.13 20.08 -15.32
N PRO A 250 15.89 19.06 -14.88
CA PRO A 250 15.55 17.63 -14.90
C PRO A 250 14.42 17.27 -13.92
N PRO A 251 13.67 16.19 -14.15
CA PRO A 251 12.67 15.71 -13.21
C PRO A 251 13.33 15.42 -11.87
N GLN A 252 12.76 15.97 -10.80
CA GLN A 252 13.26 15.79 -9.45
C GLN A 252 12.65 14.51 -8.90
N THR A 253 13.44 13.44 -8.99
CA THR A 253 13.07 12.08 -8.60
C THR A 253 13.56 11.73 -7.18
N SER A 254 14.29 12.63 -6.52
CA SER A 254 14.70 12.46 -5.12
C SER A 254 13.53 12.80 -4.21
N GLY A 255 13.37 12.09 -3.08
CA GLY A 255 12.34 12.35 -2.06
C GLY A 255 12.51 13.69 -1.31
N THR A 256 13.10 14.69 -1.97
CA THR A 256 13.21 16.07 -1.49
C THR A 256 11.88 16.79 -1.72
N THR A 257 11.52 17.67 -0.79
CA THR A 257 10.31 18.48 -0.95
C THR A 257 10.49 19.42 -2.14
N PRO A 258 9.64 19.35 -3.18
CA PRO A 258 9.81 20.18 -4.37
C PRO A 258 9.75 21.66 -3.99
N ALA A 259 10.51 22.50 -4.70
CA ALA A 259 10.44 23.95 -4.51
C ALA A 259 8.99 24.43 -4.71
N ARG A 260 8.55 25.39 -3.89
CA ARG A 260 7.18 25.91 -3.91
C ARG A 260 6.85 26.45 -5.31
N GLY A 261 5.81 25.91 -5.94
CA GLY A 261 5.43 26.25 -7.33
C GLY A 261 5.80 25.19 -8.38
N THR A 262 6.55 24.14 -8.01
CA THR A 262 6.86 23.02 -8.92
C THR A 262 5.57 22.27 -9.27
N ARG A 263 5.34 22.02 -10.58
CA ARG A 263 4.21 21.20 -11.02
C ARG A 263 4.45 19.78 -10.54
N VAL A 264 3.46 19.14 -9.92
CA VAL A 264 3.57 17.78 -9.40
C VAL A 264 2.61 16.89 -10.16
N GLN A 265 3.12 15.77 -10.69
CA GLN A 265 2.31 14.73 -11.31
C GLN A 265 2.07 13.63 -10.28
N ARG A 266 0.80 13.31 -10.04
CA ARG A 266 0.42 12.29 -9.06
C ARG A 266 0.50 10.91 -9.68
N PHE A 267 0.70 9.91 -8.82
CA PHE A 267 0.44 8.53 -9.20
C PHE A 267 -1.08 8.34 -9.36
N GLU A 268 -1.49 7.86 -10.53
CA GLU A 268 -2.89 7.59 -10.87
C GLU A 268 -3.05 6.13 -11.29
N CYS A 269 -4.02 5.44 -10.71
CA CYS A 269 -4.34 4.06 -11.07
C CYS A 269 -5.84 3.93 -11.34
N ASP A 270 -6.19 3.69 -12.60
CA ASP A 270 -7.54 3.42 -13.07
C ASP A 270 -7.69 1.89 -13.28
N GLY A 271 -8.03 1.17 -12.21
CA GLY A 271 -8.13 -0.29 -12.18
C GLY A 271 -7.69 -0.89 -10.85
N GLY A 272 -7.95 -2.18 -10.64
CA GLY A 272 -7.53 -2.88 -9.41
C GLY A 272 -6.01 -2.94 -9.23
N ILE A 273 -5.56 -3.05 -7.98
CA ILE A 273 -4.15 -3.27 -7.62
C ILE A 273 -4.07 -4.55 -6.81
N ARG A 274 -3.19 -5.48 -7.19
CA ARG A 274 -2.98 -6.72 -6.45
C ARG A 274 -1.51 -6.88 -6.06
N LEU A 275 -1.24 -6.88 -4.76
CA LEU A 275 0.10 -7.11 -4.17
C LEU A 275 0.10 -8.30 -3.19
N ASP A 276 -0.85 -9.22 -3.33
CA ASP A 276 -1.03 -10.36 -2.42
C ASP A 276 0.27 -11.14 -2.20
N ASP A 277 0.53 -11.58 -0.97
CA ASP A 277 1.73 -12.33 -0.59
C ASP A 277 3.06 -11.60 -0.87
N GLY A 278 3.01 -10.29 -1.14
CA GLY A 278 4.20 -9.47 -1.39
C GLY A 278 5.03 -9.21 -0.13
N ARG A 279 6.34 -9.05 -0.32
CA ARG A 279 7.32 -8.76 0.74
C ARG A 279 8.07 -7.47 0.40
N PHE A 280 8.07 -6.53 1.34
CA PHE A 280 8.69 -5.22 1.15
C PHE A 280 9.57 -4.92 2.36
N GLY A 281 10.88 -4.76 2.14
CA GLY A 281 11.84 -4.66 3.25
C GLY A 281 11.81 -3.33 4.01
N ASP A 282 11.36 -2.24 3.40
CA ASP A 282 11.20 -0.94 4.06
C ASP A 282 9.72 -0.54 4.14
N ALA A 283 9.08 -0.25 3.00
CA ALA A 283 7.75 0.34 2.99
C ALA A 283 6.94 0.09 1.71
N ILE A 284 5.62 0.26 1.83
CA ILE A 284 4.70 0.47 0.70
C ILE A 284 4.10 1.86 0.85
N ASP A 285 4.35 2.73 -0.13
CA ASP A 285 3.98 4.15 -0.05
C ASP A 285 2.92 4.55 -1.08
N PHE A 286 1.69 4.81 -0.59
CA PHE A 286 0.56 5.33 -1.36
C PHE A 286 0.32 6.82 -1.13
N ALA A 287 1.30 7.58 -0.63
CA ALA A 287 1.12 9.00 -0.36
C ALA A 287 0.60 9.75 -1.60
N HIS A 288 -0.50 10.48 -1.44
CA HIS A 288 -1.15 11.27 -2.51
C HIS A 288 -1.52 10.48 -3.79
N ALA A 289 -1.56 9.15 -3.73
CA ALA A 289 -2.05 8.31 -4.81
C ALA A 289 -3.53 8.57 -5.09
N ARG A 290 -3.92 8.57 -6.37
CA ARG A 290 -5.33 8.60 -6.80
C ARG A 290 -5.71 7.26 -7.39
N LEU A 291 -6.64 6.58 -6.72
CA LEU A 291 -7.06 5.22 -7.05
C LEU A 291 -8.53 5.24 -7.50
N THR A 292 -8.77 5.00 -8.79
CA THR A 292 -10.11 4.94 -9.39
C THR A 292 -10.45 3.48 -9.65
N LEU A 293 -11.40 2.94 -8.88
CA LEU A 293 -11.84 1.55 -8.98
C LEU A 293 -13.28 1.46 -9.51
N GLN A 294 -13.62 0.35 -10.14
CA GLN A 294 -14.99 -0.11 -10.37
C GLN A 294 -15.48 -0.96 -9.18
N ASN A 295 -16.78 -1.29 -9.14
CA ASN A 295 -17.40 -1.97 -7.99
C ASN A 295 -16.86 -3.40 -7.74
N ASP A 296 -16.37 -4.06 -8.78
CA ASP A 296 -15.80 -5.42 -8.78
C ASP A 296 -14.26 -5.43 -8.61
N GLN A 297 -13.63 -4.27 -8.65
CA GLN A 297 -12.18 -4.12 -8.50
C GLN A 297 -11.79 -3.88 -7.04
N GLU A 298 -10.56 -4.27 -6.69
CA GLU A 298 -10.03 -4.10 -5.35
C GLU A 298 -8.54 -3.70 -5.35
N ILE A 299 -8.14 -3.04 -4.26
CA ILE A 299 -6.75 -2.90 -3.83
C ILE A 299 -6.51 -4.04 -2.84
N SER A 300 -5.89 -5.10 -3.32
CA SER A 300 -5.62 -6.31 -2.53
C SER A 300 -4.18 -6.32 -2.06
N LEU A 301 -4.01 -6.30 -0.74
CA LEU A 301 -2.76 -6.38 0.00
C LEU A 301 -2.78 -7.62 0.91
N ARG A 302 -3.41 -8.72 0.47
CA ARG A 302 -3.62 -9.90 1.33
C ARG A 302 -2.29 -10.51 1.69
N ARG A 303 -2.07 -10.82 2.98
CA ARG A 303 -0.85 -11.47 3.49
C ARG A 303 0.46 -10.75 3.12
N VAL A 304 0.38 -9.46 2.80
CA VAL A 304 1.56 -8.61 2.59
C VAL A 304 2.37 -8.50 3.89
N GLN A 305 3.68 -8.47 3.76
CA GLN A 305 4.61 -8.25 4.88
C GLN A 305 5.47 -7.02 4.58
N THR A 306 5.38 -6.01 5.44
CA THR A 306 6.19 -4.80 5.32
C THR A 306 6.39 -4.12 6.68
N PRO A 307 7.55 -3.54 6.98
CA PRO A 307 7.70 -2.72 8.17
C PRO A 307 6.76 -1.52 8.17
N GLU A 308 6.54 -0.85 7.03
CA GLU A 308 5.76 0.37 7.01
C GLU A 308 4.74 0.41 5.86
N LEU A 309 3.47 0.65 6.19
CA LEU A 309 2.42 0.92 5.23
C LEU A 309 1.98 2.37 5.34
N ARG A 310 2.23 3.17 4.30
CA ARG A 310 1.77 4.56 4.20
C ARG A 310 0.52 4.64 3.33
N PHE A 311 -0.65 4.61 3.97
CA PHE A 311 -1.94 4.73 3.31
C PHE A 311 -2.45 6.18 3.34
N LEU A 312 -1.77 7.04 2.58
CA LEU A 312 -1.96 8.51 2.59
C LEU A 312 -2.52 9.06 1.26
N GLY A 313 -3.16 8.20 0.47
CA GLY A 313 -3.80 8.54 -0.81
C GLY A 313 -5.20 9.15 -0.68
N GLU A 314 -5.85 9.41 -1.80
CA GLU A 314 -7.26 9.77 -1.85
C GLU A 314 -8.14 8.54 -1.60
N ALA A 315 -9.21 8.69 -0.81
CA ALA A 315 -10.13 7.58 -0.56
C ALA A 315 -10.77 7.07 -1.85
N PRO A 316 -10.69 5.75 -2.13
CA PRO A 316 -11.36 5.18 -3.29
C PRO A 316 -12.88 5.28 -3.09
N ARG A 317 -13.57 5.86 -4.09
CA ARG A 317 -15.04 6.08 -4.03
C ARG A 317 -15.85 4.80 -4.29
N ARG A 318 -15.24 3.81 -4.91
CA ARG A 318 -15.81 2.53 -5.35
C ARG A 318 -14.77 1.43 -5.14
N GLY A 319 -15.17 0.18 -5.32
CA GLY A 319 -14.31 -0.97 -5.12
C GLY A 319 -14.02 -1.23 -3.64
N ARG A 320 -13.04 -2.08 -3.37
CA ARG A 320 -12.68 -2.49 -2.00
C ARG A 320 -11.18 -2.38 -1.73
N VAL A 321 -10.83 -2.20 -0.46
CA VAL A 321 -9.47 -2.33 0.06
C VAL A 321 -9.42 -3.59 0.92
N VAL A 322 -8.51 -4.51 0.61
CA VAL A 322 -8.40 -5.79 1.30
C VAL A 322 -7.01 -5.92 1.93
N LEU A 323 -6.96 -5.95 3.26
CA LEU A 323 -5.77 -6.09 4.11
C LEU A 323 -5.70 -7.46 4.79
N SER A 324 -6.51 -8.43 4.35
CA SER A 324 -6.68 -9.68 5.07
C SER A 324 -5.36 -10.45 5.24
N GLY A 325 -5.00 -10.75 6.48
CA GLY A 325 -3.76 -11.44 6.85
C GLY A 325 -2.47 -10.62 6.69
N ALA A 326 -2.56 -9.33 6.33
CA ALA A 326 -1.38 -8.49 6.18
C ALA A 326 -0.68 -8.24 7.54
N ARG A 327 0.65 -8.14 7.51
CA ARG A 327 1.49 -7.88 8.68
C ARG A 327 2.30 -6.62 8.43
N VAL A 328 2.01 -5.60 9.22
CA VAL A 328 2.65 -4.28 9.16
C VAL A 328 3.25 -3.97 10.52
N VAL A 329 4.40 -3.30 10.60
CA VAL A 329 4.88 -2.79 11.90
C VAL A 329 4.25 -1.42 12.15
N ASN A 330 4.53 -0.45 11.28
CA ASN A 330 4.03 0.92 11.35
C ASN A 330 2.91 1.16 10.32
N LEU A 331 1.70 1.46 10.79
CA LEU A 331 0.61 1.93 9.94
C LEU A 331 0.57 3.46 9.99
N ILE A 332 1.01 4.08 8.89
CA ILE A 332 0.94 5.54 8.70
C ILE A 332 -0.27 5.83 7.82
N ASP A 333 -1.28 6.47 8.39
CA ASP A 333 -2.56 6.63 7.69
C ASP A 333 -3.27 7.94 8.02
N ARG A 334 -4.31 8.25 7.24
CA ARG A 334 -5.14 9.43 7.44
C ARG A 334 -6.61 9.02 7.37
N ALA A 335 -7.44 9.63 8.23
CA ALA A 335 -8.87 9.32 8.31
C ALA A 335 -9.60 9.47 6.96
N SER A 336 -9.18 10.43 6.12
CA SER A 336 -9.77 10.68 4.80
C SER A 336 -9.24 9.78 3.68
N SER A 337 -8.27 8.90 3.93
CA SER A 337 -7.70 8.00 2.92
C SER A 337 -8.47 6.69 2.78
N TRP A 338 -9.21 6.30 3.83
CA TRP A 338 -9.88 5.01 3.88
C TRP A 338 -11.23 5.03 3.14
N PRO A 339 -11.65 3.89 2.55
CA PRO A 339 -12.97 3.78 1.94
C PRO A 339 -14.09 3.89 2.98
N GLY A 340 -15.30 4.15 2.49
CA GLY A 340 -16.51 4.16 3.32
C GLY A 340 -16.93 2.76 3.82
N PRO A 341 -18.06 2.69 4.55
CA PRO A 341 -18.58 1.43 5.10
C PRO A 341 -18.73 0.32 4.06
N GLY A 342 -18.24 -0.89 4.36
CA GLY A 342 -18.29 -2.05 3.47
C GLY A 342 -17.19 -2.08 2.39
N GLY A 343 -16.40 -1.02 2.26
CA GLY A 343 -15.29 -0.92 1.31
C GLY A 343 -13.96 -1.44 1.85
N LEU A 344 -13.88 -1.91 3.10
CA LEU A 344 -12.66 -2.39 3.72
C LEU A 344 -12.81 -3.84 4.20
N GLN A 345 -11.74 -4.64 4.10
CA GLN A 345 -11.66 -5.97 4.70
C GLN A 345 -10.32 -6.11 5.42
N MET A 346 -10.34 -6.48 6.70
CA MET A 346 -9.13 -6.53 7.53
C MET A 346 -9.03 -7.79 8.41
N GLY A 347 -9.67 -8.90 8.03
CA GLY A 347 -9.58 -10.15 8.81
C GLY A 347 -8.14 -10.65 8.91
N GLY A 348 -7.63 -10.90 10.11
CA GLY A 348 -6.23 -11.28 10.31
C GLY A 348 -5.20 -10.17 10.06
N PHE A 349 -5.62 -8.90 9.89
CA PHE A 349 -4.69 -7.78 9.70
C PHE A 349 -4.02 -7.41 11.03
N THR A 350 -2.68 -7.40 11.06
CA THR A 350 -1.90 -7.05 12.24
C THR A 350 -1.01 -5.84 11.99
N TYR A 351 -1.04 -4.87 12.90
CA TYR A 351 -0.14 -3.72 12.96
C TYR A 351 0.38 -3.50 14.39
N GLU A 352 1.60 -2.99 14.55
CA GLU A 352 2.21 -2.78 15.89
C GLU A 352 2.04 -1.34 16.37
N ASN A 353 2.28 -0.37 15.49
CA ASN A 353 2.23 1.06 15.78
C ASN A 353 1.25 1.76 14.85
N LEU A 354 0.57 2.78 15.39
CA LEU A 354 -0.30 3.69 14.64
C LEU A 354 0.35 5.07 14.62
N VAL A 355 0.58 5.61 13.42
CA VAL A 355 1.17 6.93 13.24
C VAL A 355 0.26 7.77 12.33
N PRO A 356 -0.89 8.24 12.86
CA PRO A 356 -1.85 8.98 12.05
C PRO A 356 -1.27 10.32 11.58
N GLN A 357 -1.47 10.64 10.30
CA GLN A 357 -1.09 11.91 9.69
C GLN A 357 -2.26 12.89 9.72
N GLY A 358 -2.19 13.82 10.67
CA GLY A 358 -3.26 14.79 10.95
C GLY A 358 -4.24 14.29 12.00
N SER A 359 -5.38 14.97 12.15
CA SER A 359 -6.39 14.61 13.14
C SER A 359 -7.07 13.28 12.78
N PHE A 360 -6.86 12.25 13.59
CA PHE A 360 -7.56 10.97 13.51
C PHE A 360 -8.16 10.61 14.88
N PRO A 361 -9.31 11.22 15.24
CA PRO A 361 -9.93 10.97 16.55
C PRO A 361 -10.44 9.54 16.67
N LEU A 362 -10.52 9.05 17.91
CA LEU A 362 -10.94 7.67 18.22
C LEU A 362 -12.30 7.30 17.62
N SER A 363 -13.26 8.22 17.59
CA SER A 363 -14.58 7.99 16.98
C SER A 363 -14.48 7.60 15.51
N ARG A 364 -13.68 8.31 14.73
CA ARG A 364 -13.40 7.98 13.32
C ARG A 364 -12.63 6.67 13.19
N ARG A 365 -11.76 6.34 14.15
CA ARG A 365 -11.00 5.08 14.17
C ARG A 365 -11.93 3.89 14.43
N LEU A 366 -12.94 4.07 15.27
CA LEU A 366 -14.01 3.10 15.46
C LEU A 366 -14.88 2.96 14.21
N ASP A 367 -15.21 4.07 13.53
CA ASP A 367 -15.90 4.01 12.23
C ASP A 367 -15.10 3.21 11.19
N TRP A 368 -13.78 3.38 11.16
CA TRP A 368 -12.88 2.58 10.31
C TRP A 368 -12.95 1.08 10.64
N VAL A 369 -12.96 0.73 11.94
CA VAL A 369 -13.12 -0.68 12.36
C VAL A 369 -14.49 -1.25 11.97
N MET A 370 -15.55 -0.46 12.16
CA MET A 370 -16.91 -0.83 11.77
C MET A 370 -17.03 -0.98 10.25
N ALA A 371 -16.40 -0.10 9.48
CA ALA A 371 -16.42 -0.14 8.02
C ALA A 371 -15.80 -1.41 7.45
N ALA A 372 -14.84 -2.03 8.16
CA ALA A 372 -14.19 -3.26 7.71
C ALA A 372 -14.95 -4.56 8.04
N THR A 373 -16.01 -4.48 8.84
CA THR A 373 -16.71 -5.64 9.40
C THR A 373 -18.20 -5.54 9.08
N ALA A 374 -18.61 -6.16 7.95
CA ALA A 374 -20.03 -6.27 7.59
C ALA A 374 -20.82 -7.06 8.66
N GLU A 375 -20.20 -8.13 9.17
CA GLU A 375 -20.67 -8.92 10.31
C GLU A 375 -19.78 -8.67 11.53
N TYR A 376 -20.32 -8.92 12.74
CA TYR A 376 -19.55 -8.72 13.98
C TYR A 376 -18.33 -9.64 14.02
N ASN A 377 -17.13 -9.05 13.97
CA ASN A 377 -15.86 -9.72 14.26
C ASN A 377 -15.17 -9.02 15.46
N PRO A 378 -14.86 -9.74 16.55
CA PRO A 378 -14.19 -9.16 17.71
C PRO A 378 -12.71 -8.81 17.49
N GLU A 379 -12.02 -9.49 16.58
CA GLU A 379 -10.56 -9.44 16.41
C GLU A 379 -10.03 -8.02 16.14
N PRO A 380 -10.59 -7.22 15.20
CA PRO A 380 -10.02 -5.91 14.91
C PRO A 380 -10.15 -4.91 16.07
N TYR A 381 -11.20 -5.04 16.89
CA TYR A 381 -11.36 -4.22 18.10
C TYR A 381 -10.31 -4.55 19.15
N GLU A 382 -10.04 -5.85 19.37
CA GLU A 382 -9.00 -6.27 20.32
C GLU A 382 -7.61 -5.82 19.86
N LYS A 383 -7.35 -5.90 18.55
CA LYS A 383 -6.08 -5.47 17.99
C LYS A 383 -5.88 -3.96 18.16
N LEU A 384 -6.89 -3.14 17.82
CA LEU A 384 -6.83 -1.69 18.02
C LEU A 384 -6.64 -1.34 19.51
N ALA A 385 -7.39 -1.96 20.42
CA ALA A 385 -7.24 -1.72 21.86
C ALA A 385 -5.85 -2.08 22.39
N THR A 386 -5.25 -3.15 21.85
CA THR A 386 -3.89 -3.60 22.23
C THR A 386 -2.85 -2.58 21.78
N VAL A 387 -2.95 -2.08 20.55
CA VAL A 387 -2.02 -1.08 20.02
C VAL A 387 -2.13 0.24 20.76
N LEU A 388 -3.35 0.72 21.04
CA LEU A 388 -3.57 1.93 21.85
C LEU A 388 -2.98 1.79 23.26
N ARG A 389 -3.16 0.63 23.91
CA ARG A 389 -2.57 0.35 25.22
C ARG A 389 -1.03 0.38 25.16
N ASN A 390 -0.44 -0.27 24.16
CA ASN A 390 1.01 -0.28 23.99
C ASN A 390 1.57 1.12 23.70
N GLY A 391 0.79 1.99 23.05
CA GLY A 391 1.11 3.40 22.86
C GLY A 391 0.86 4.30 24.08
N GLY A 392 0.36 3.77 25.20
CA GLY A 392 0.04 4.53 26.41
C GLY A 392 -1.36 5.16 26.44
N GLU A 393 -2.17 4.99 25.40
CA GLU A 393 -3.54 5.53 25.26
C GLU A 393 -4.58 4.60 25.89
N ASP A 394 -4.43 4.40 27.20
CA ASP A 394 -5.20 3.45 27.98
C ASP A 394 -6.68 3.80 28.18
N ALA A 395 -7.03 5.09 28.13
CA ALA A 395 -8.42 5.53 28.15
C ALA A 395 -9.12 5.07 26.85
N ASP A 396 -8.51 5.37 25.72
CA ASP A 396 -9.01 5.07 24.38
C ASP A 396 -9.11 3.56 24.14
N ALA A 397 -8.11 2.79 24.60
CA ALA A 397 -8.17 1.32 24.56
C ALA A 397 -9.42 0.76 25.28
N ARG A 398 -9.84 1.35 26.40
CA ARG A 398 -11.07 0.95 27.11
C ARG A 398 -12.33 1.33 26.33
N GLU A 399 -12.33 2.49 25.69
CA GLU A 399 -13.45 2.92 24.85
C GLU A 399 -13.63 2.01 23.62
N VAL A 400 -12.53 1.54 23.02
CA VAL A 400 -12.59 0.54 21.94
C VAL A 400 -13.19 -0.78 22.41
N LEU A 401 -12.77 -1.28 23.57
CA LEU A 401 -13.34 -2.51 24.14
C LEU A 401 -14.81 -2.35 24.55
N LEU A 402 -15.22 -1.15 24.97
CA LEU A 402 -16.62 -0.82 25.19
C LEU A 402 -17.42 -0.84 23.89
N ALA A 403 -16.89 -0.24 22.82
CA ALA A 403 -17.50 -0.28 21.49
C ALA A 403 -17.66 -1.73 20.99
N LYS A 404 -16.65 -2.59 21.21
CA LYS A 404 -16.73 -4.03 20.96
C LYS A 404 -17.91 -4.70 21.67
N GLN A 405 -18.14 -4.40 22.95
CA GLN A 405 -19.28 -4.97 23.70
C GLN A 405 -20.63 -4.43 23.22
N ARG A 406 -20.71 -3.14 22.85
CA ARG A 406 -21.92 -2.56 22.27
C ARG A 406 -22.30 -3.24 20.96
N ARG A 407 -21.32 -3.51 20.09
CA ARG A 407 -21.56 -4.24 18.84
C ARG A 407 -21.94 -5.69 19.09
N ARG A 408 -21.31 -6.37 20.06
CA ARG A 408 -21.71 -7.72 20.49
C ARG A 408 -23.16 -7.75 20.97
N ARG A 409 -23.63 -6.72 21.66
CA ARG A 409 -25.02 -6.63 22.14
C ARG A 409 -26.02 -6.69 20.98
N GLU A 410 -25.70 -6.12 19.82
CA GLU A 410 -26.59 -6.11 18.66
C GLU A 410 -26.88 -7.51 18.12
N THR A 411 -25.97 -8.47 18.33
CA THR A 411 -26.13 -9.87 17.91
C THR A 411 -26.84 -10.75 18.95
N LEU A 412 -27.13 -10.24 20.14
CA LEU A 412 -27.75 -11.01 21.24
C LEU A 412 -29.30 -11.06 21.17
N PRO A 413 -29.94 -12.06 21.81
CA PRO A 413 -31.39 -12.10 22.00
C PRO A 413 -31.93 -10.89 22.80
N LEU A 414 -33.22 -10.57 22.65
CA LEU A 414 -33.86 -9.37 23.23
C LEU A 414 -33.65 -9.23 24.76
N ALA A 415 -33.76 -10.31 25.53
CA ALA A 415 -33.54 -10.27 26.98
C ALA A 415 -32.11 -9.89 27.35
N ALA A 416 -31.12 -10.47 26.64
CA ALA A 416 -29.71 -10.16 26.84
C ALA A 416 -29.35 -8.75 26.33
N LYS A 417 -30.08 -8.22 25.32
CA LYS A 417 -29.98 -6.82 24.90
C LYS A 417 -30.42 -5.86 26.01
N LEU A 418 -31.57 -6.09 26.62
CA LEU A 418 -32.08 -5.26 27.74
C LEU A 418 -31.11 -5.28 28.92
N TRP A 419 -30.59 -6.45 29.30
CA TRP A 419 -29.56 -6.56 30.33
C TRP A 419 -28.28 -5.79 29.95
N GLY A 420 -27.84 -5.90 28.69
CA GLY A 420 -26.69 -5.16 28.18
C GLY A 420 -26.89 -3.63 28.18
N TYR A 421 -28.11 -3.13 27.93
CA TYR A 421 -28.43 -1.71 28.06
C TYR A 421 -28.36 -1.25 29.52
N ALA A 422 -28.90 -2.04 30.45
CA ALA A 422 -28.81 -1.75 31.89
C ALA A 422 -27.34 -1.68 32.36
N GLN A 423 -26.48 -2.59 31.90
CA GLN A 423 -25.05 -2.59 32.20
C GLN A 423 -24.28 -1.41 31.57
N ASP A 424 -24.64 -0.98 30.36
CA ASP A 424 -24.00 0.16 29.68
C ASP A 424 -24.33 1.48 30.38
N TRP A 425 -25.59 1.64 30.81
CA TRP A 425 -26.07 2.82 31.52
C TRP A 425 -25.52 2.95 32.94
N THR A 426 -25.49 1.84 33.69
CA THR A 426 -25.03 1.84 35.08
C THR A 426 -23.50 1.90 35.17
N VAL A 427 -22.80 0.91 34.61
CA VAL A 427 -21.36 0.68 34.86
C VAL A 427 -20.52 0.68 33.58
N ALA A 428 -21.12 0.93 32.41
CA ALA A 428 -20.45 0.86 31.10
C ALA A 428 -19.65 -0.46 30.95
N TYR A 429 -20.28 -1.59 31.31
CA TYR A 429 -19.65 -2.93 31.32
C TYR A 429 -18.38 -3.06 32.20
N GLY A 430 -18.18 -2.18 33.19
CA GLY A 430 -16.99 -2.21 34.05
C GLY A 430 -15.81 -1.41 33.51
N TYR A 431 -15.94 -0.73 32.37
CA TYR A 431 -14.86 0.06 31.77
C TYR A 431 -14.77 1.50 32.32
N ARG A 432 -15.82 2.01 33.00
CA ARG A 432 -15.85 3.33 33.64
C ARG A 432 -16.23 3.24 35.13
N PRO A 433 -15.31 2.86 36.04
CA PRO A 433 -15.62 2.68 37.46
C PRO A 433 -16.12 3.94 38.16
N GLY A 434 -15.76 5.14 37.66
CA GLY A 434 -16.29 6.41 38.17
C GLY A 434 -17.82 6.53 38.09
N ARG A 435 -18.48 5.90 37.11
CA ARG A 435 -19.95 5.88 37.04
C ARG A 435 -20.57 5.06 38.17
N ALA A 436 -19.94 3.95 38.55
CA ALA A 436 -20.40 3.13 39.66
C ALA A 436 -20.32 3.90 41.00
N ALA A 437 -19.27 4.70 41.20
CA ALA A 437 -19.16 5.57 42.36
C ALA A 437 -20.24 6.66 42.39
N VAL A 438 -20.56 7.28 41.24
CA VAL A 438 -21.66 8.25 41.13
C VAL A 438 -23.01 7.58 41.44
N TRP A 439 -23.28 6.41 40.89
CA TRP A 439 -24.51 5.67 41.20
C TRP A 439 -24.61 5.27 42.66
N MET A 440 -23.49 4.89 43.28
CA MET A 440 -23.43 4.62 44.72
C MET A 440 -23.73 5.88 45.54
N ALA A 441 -23.21 7.05 45.15
CA ALA A 441 -23.51 8.33 45.81
C ALA A 441 -24.98 8.76 45.62
N VAL A 442 -25.55 8.55 44.44
CA VAL A 442 -26.97 8.82 44.17
C VAL A 442 -27.87 7.90 44.98
N LEU A 443 -27.59 6.59 45.01
CA LEU A 443 -28.34 5.63 45.82
C LEU A 443 -28.23 5.96 47.31
N TRP A 444 -27.05 6.38 47.78
CA TRP A 444 -26.85 6.83 49.16
C TRP A 444 -27.71 8.06 49.47
N ALA A 445 -27.67 9.10 48.62
CA ALA A 445 -28.43 10.32 48.84
C ALA A 445 -29.95 10.07 48.81
N VAL A 446 -30.45 9.30 47.84
CA VAL A 446 -31.87 8.94 47.73
C VAL A 446 -32.30 8.12 48.94
N SER A 447 -31.50 7.13 49.36
CA SER A 447 -31.82 6.27 50.50
C SER A 447 -31.77 7.04 51.82
N ALA A 448 -30.82 7.96 52.01
CA ALA A 448 -30.76 8.83 53.18
C ALA A 448 -32.01 9.72 53.30
N VAL A 449 -32.51 10.25 52.18
CA VAL A 449 -33.76 11.04 52.12
C VAL A 449 -35.00 10.16 52.31
N ALA A 450 -34.97 8.90 51.89
CA ALA A 450 -36.05 7.95 52.09
C ALA A 450 -36.15 7.51 53.56
N PHE A 451 -35.02 7.14 54.17
CA PHE A 451 -34.94 6.71 55.56
C PHE A 451 -35.13 7.84 56.57
N SER A 452 -34.95 9.11 56.19
CA SER A 452 -35.35 10.24 57.05
C SER A 452 -36.87 10.36 57.23
N ARG A 453 -37.66 9.71 56.37
CA ARG A 453 -39.13 9.66 56.44
C ARG A 453 -39.67 8.30 56.88
N ALA A 454 -38.80 7.32 57.10
CA ALA A 454 -39.21 5.98 57.51
C ALA A 454 -39.38 5.92 59.03
N GLU A 455 -40.38 5.17 59.50
CA GLU A 455 -40.52 4.84 60.91
C GLU A 455 -39.43 3.81 61.30
N HIS A 456 -38.65 4.12 62.34
CA HIS A 456 -37.46 3.37 62.74
C HIS A 456 -37.55 2.92 64.21
N PRO A 457 -38.33 1.87 64.52
CA PRO A 457 -38.34 1.29 65.86
C PRO A 457 -36.97 0.68 66.19
N ALA A 458 -36.43 1.05 67.35
CA ALA A 458 -35.20 0.44 67.87
C ALA A 458 -35.46 -1.02 68.27
N ILE A 459 -34.55 -1.93 67.91
CA ILE A 459 -34.67 -3.36 68.22
C ILE A 459 -34.59 -3.61 69.74
N LYS A 460 -33.77 -2.81 70.44
CA LYS A 460 -33.67 -2.80 71.91
C LYS A 460 -33.92 -1.39 72.46
N PRO A 461 -34.86 -1.20 73.39
CA PRO A 461 -35.08 0.10 74.02
C PRO A 461 -33.87 0.51 74.87
N GLY A 462 -33.29 1.69 74.62
CA GLY A 462 -32.23 2.27 75.46
C GLY A 462 -30.79 1.89 75.12
N GLU A 463 -30.55 0.94 74.21
CA GLU A 463 -29.23 0.57 73.70
C GLU A 463 -29.13 0.83 72.20
N HIS A 464 -29.18 2.09 71.78
CA HIS A 464 -28.98 2.45 70.37
C HIS A 464 -28.24 3.79 70.22
N PRO A 465 -27.44 3.96 69.15
CA PRO A 465 -26.87 5.26 68.81
C PRO A 465 -27.96 6.25 68.39
N ASN A 466 -27.60 7.53 68.24
CA ASN A 466 -28.51 8.53 67.64
C ASN A 466 -28.81 8.14 66.19
N TRP A 467 -30.09 8.16 65.80
CA TRP A 467 -30.51 7.84 64.44
C TRP A 467 -29.89 8.83 63.45
N ASN A 468 -29.14 8.30 62.51
CA ASN A 468 -28.62 9.06 61.39
C ASN A 468 -28.95 8.32 60.09
N PRO A 469 -29.95 8.78 59.32
CA PRO A 469 -30.41 8.08 58.12
C PRO A 469 -29.33 8.00 57.04
N ALA A 470 -28.37 8.94 57.02
CA ALA A 470 -27.26 8.92 56.07
C ALA A 470 -26.19 7.88 56.43
N LEU A 471 -25.89 7.69 57.72
CA LEU A 471 -24.97 6.63 58.16
C LEU A 471 -25.60 5.25 58.01
N PHE A 472 -26.90 5.11 58.33
CA PHE A 472 -27.65 3.88 58.11
C PHE A 472 -27.72 3.49 56.62
N ALA A 473 -27.96 4.45 55.73
CA ALA A 473 -27.91 4.20 54.28
C ALA A 473 -26.51 3.78 53.80
N LEU A 474 -25.45 4.32 54.40
CA LEU A 474 -24.07 3.98 54.04
C LEU A 474 -23.70 2.57 54.53
N ASP A 475 -24.14 2.18 55.73
CA ASP A 475 -23.99 0.81 56.26
C ASP A 475 -24.63 -0.23 55.35
N LEU A 476 -25.81 0.05 54.82
CA LEU A 476 -26.48 -0.86 53.90
C LEU A 476 -25.79 -0.94 52.52
N LEU A 477 -25.17 0.16 52.06
CA LEU A 477 -24.53 0.24 50.74
C LEU A 477 -23.08 -0.25 50.71
N LEU A 478 -22.34 -0.12 51.82
CA LEU A 478 -20.93 -0.48 51.94
C LEU A 478 -20.77 -1.81 52.69
N PRO A 479 -20.73 -2.96 51.99
CA PRO A 479 -20.81 -4.27 52.63
C PRO A 479 -19.63 -4.62 53.56
N VAL A 480 -18.53 -3.85 53.52
CA VAL A 480 -17.29 -4.13 54.26
C VAL A 480 -17.12 -3.20 55.46
N ILE A 481 -17.84 -2.07 55.50
CA ILE A 481 -17.69 -1.06 56.55
C ILE A 481 -18.98 -1.06 57.38
N ASN A 482 -18.85 -1.32 58.69
CA ASN A 482 -19.95 -1.15 59.64
C ASN A 482 -19.71 0.13 60.46
N LEU A 483 -20.61 1.10 60.32
CA LEU A 483 -20.63 2.39 61.04
C LEU A 483 -21.55 2.35 62.26
N GLY A 484 -22.08 1.17 62.61
CA GLY A 484 -22.77 0.91 63.86
C GLY A 484 -24.24 1.29 63.88
N GLN A 485 -24.93 1.41 62.74
CA GLN A 485 -26.36 1.73 62.69
C GLN A 485 -27.23 0.52 62.30
N ASP A 486 -26.82 -0.28 61.32
CA ASP A 486 -27.64 -1.36 60.71
C ASP A 486 -28.26 -2.37 61.71
N THR A 487 -27.53 -2.72 62.77
CA THR A 487 -27.91 -3.74 63.76
C THR A 487 -28.88 -3.25 64.84
N TYR A 488 -29.18 -1.95 64.90
CA TYR A 488 -29.98 -1.35 65.98
C TYR A 488 -31.42 -1.02 65.59
N TRP A 489 -31.74 -1.00 64.29
CA TRP A 489 -33.01 -0.49 63.77
C TRP A 489 -33.78 -1.55 62.97
N GLN A 490 -35.05 -1.76 63.30
CA GLN A 490 -35.90 -2.71 62.58
C GLN A 490 -36.76 -1.99 61.54
N LEU A 491 -36.54 -2.30 60.26
CA LEU A 491 -37.42 -1.82 59.19
C LEU A 491 -38.52 -2.85 58.92
N ASN A 492 -39.77 -2.42 58.97
CA ASN A 492 -40.93 -3.29 58.76
C ASN A 492 -41.61 -3.04 57.40
N GLY A 493 -42.25 -4.08 56.85
CA GLY A 493 -43.05 -3.99 55.62
C GLY A 493 -42.23 -3.68 54.38
N GLY A 494 -42.65 -2.68 53.58
CA GLY A 494 -41.99 -2.31 52.33
C GLY A 494 -40.53 -1.85 52.48
N TRP A 495 -40.17 -1.29 53.65
CA TRP A 495 -38.83 -0.82 53.94
C TRP A 495 -37.81 -1.95 54.12
N GLN A 496 -38.24 -3.14 54.54
CA GLN A 496 -37.39 -4.33 54.64
C GLN A 496 -36.95 -4.84 53.28
N TRP A 497 -37.87 -4.84 52.30
CA TRP A 497 -37.54 -5.21 50.92
C TRP A 497 -36.66 -4.15 50.26
N PHE A 498 -36.91 -2.87 50.55
CA PHE A 498 -36.08 -1.77 50.07
C PHE A 498 -34.63 -1.83 50.60
N SER A 499 -34.44 -2.06 51.91
CA SER A 499 -33.09 -2.21 52.49
C SER A 499 -32.38 -3.44 51.95
N THR A 500 -33.08 -4.56 51.78
CA THR A 500 -32.53 -5.78 51.16
C THR A 500 -32.07 -5.53 49.72
N ALA A 501 -32.90 -4.84 48.92
CA ALA A 501 -32.53 -4.46 47.56
C ALA A 501 -31.31 -3.52 47.53
N LEU A 502 -31.22 -2.58 48.48
CA LEU A 502 -30.10 -1.67 48.62
C LEU A 502 -28.79 -2.40 48.95
N ILE A 503 -28.83 -3.40 49.85
CA ILE A 503 -27.69 -4.27 50.16
C ILE A 503 -27.21 -5.01 48.91
N LEU A 504 -28.12 -5.65 48.16
CA LEU A 504 -27.76 -6.38 46.94
C LEU A 504 -27.14 -5.46 45.88
N LEU A 505 -27.70 -4.26 45.69
CA LEU A 505 -27.14 -3.25 44.77
C LEU A 505 -25.77 -2.74 45.27
N GLY A 506 -25.61 -2.56 46.58
CA GLY A 506 -24.36 -2.20 47.23
C GLY A 506 -23.25 -3.20 46.92
N TRP A 507 -23.51 -4.50 47.07
CA TRP A 507 -22.57 -5.56 46.70
C TRP A 507 -22.16 -5.53 45.21
N VAL A 508 -23.12 -5.33 44.31
CA VAL A 508 -22.84 -5.25 42.86
C VAL A 508 -22.00 -4.00 42.53
N LEU A 509 -22.33 -2.84 43.07
CA LEU A 509 -21.58 -1.61 42.81
C LEU A 509 -20.19 -1.65 43.48
N ALA A 510 -20.09 -2.10 44.72
CA ALA A 510 -18.83 -2.21 45.45
C ALA A 510 -17.84 -3.15 44.75
N THR A 511 -18.30 -4.29 44.24
CA THR A 511 -17.44 -5.20 43.47
C THR A 511 -16.95 -4.57 42.17
N THR A 512 -17.78 -3.78 41.47
CA THR A 512 -17.34 -3.07 40.26
C THR A 512 -16.37 -1.92 40.53
N VAL A 513 -16.57 -1.16 41.61
CA VAL A 513 -15.65 -0.09 42.04
C VAL A 513 -14.32 -0.71 42.49
N ALA A 514 -14.35 -1.77 43.30
CA ALA A 514 -13.15 -2.49 43.73
C ALA A 514 -12.39 -3.05 42.53
N ALA A 515 -13.06 -3.77 41.62
CA ALA A 515 -12.43 -4.29 40.40
C ALA A 515 -11.82 -3.19 39.51
N GLY A 516 -12.42 -1.99 39.50
CA GLY A 516 -11.88 -0.82 38.83
C GLY A 516 -10.65 -0.23 39.54
N ALA A 517 -10.71 -0.09 40.87
CA ALA A 517 -9.64 0.43 41.71
C ALA A 517 -8.41 -0.48 41.70
N THR A 518 -8.59 -1.81 41.83
CA THR A 518 -7.47 -2.77 41.73
C THR A 518 -6.77 -2.71 40.37
N ARG A 519 -7.52 -2.43 39.29
CA ARG A 519 -6.96 -2.23 37.95
C ARG A 519 -6.20 -0.91 37.79
N LEU A 520 -6.59 0.12 38.54
CA LEU A 520 -5.88 1.41 38.59
C LEU A 520 -4.65 1.35 39.50
N LEU A 521 -4.66 0.53 40.56
CA LEU A 521 -3.56 0.37 41.52
C LEU A 521 -2.46 -0.58 41.02
N ARG A 522 -2.78 -1.57 40.17
CA ARG A 522 -1.79 -2.43 39.48
C ARG A 522 -0.97 -1.69 38.40
N ARG A 523 -1.12 -0.38 38.30
CA ARG A 523 -0.50 0.48 37.26
C ARG A 523 0.72 1.26 37.74
N ASN A 524 1.19 0.99 38.97
CA ASN A 524 2.48 1.48 39.48
C ASN A 524 3.45 0.33 39.61
#